data_AF-A0A6I6S0Y5-F1
#
_entry.id   AF-A0A6I6S0Y5-F1
#
_cell.length_a   1.000
_cell.length_b   1.000
_cell.length_c   1.000
_cell.angle_alpha   90.00
_cell.angle_beta   90.00
_cell.angle_gamma   90.00
#
_symmetry.space_group_name_H-M   'P 1'
#
loop_
_entity.id
_entity.type
_entity.pdbx_description
1 polymer ?
#
loop_
_entity_poly.entity_id
_entity_poly.type
_entity_poly.pdbx_seq_one_letter_code
_entity_poly.pdbx_strand_id
1 'polypeptide(L)'
;MGKDPHHGGKTGAPLSLCVIGCGPRGASIVERILANVPALYGDRPLDLHVVDPYPPGAGRTWRTDQPGLLWMNSAADQVTMYPDESVACAGPPRPGPTTAGWLDAPLHDGAYAARRDQGRYLRSFFAEVTGARPASVRLHVHRARAVDLLRTAPYGRPGRQRVVLDSGRTVLADRVVLAQGHVDTLAAPAPPGLTRIGPGPADPDALDRIPAGAPVVVRGLGLVFVDCLALLTEGRGGRFSGAPGGSLRYLPSGREPRLYAGSRRGVPLPPKPSATAPAAPDGGLRFATPGACRAALARPGASFGRDVWPLVLAELAWHHYRALFAAAPDRTCMTWQDFDAQYALLFTDAGRLAKLARAAVPDPADRLDLDRLADPLAGRRFTGGDDLQRQLRAHLAATLRRRTGPAAGPELALVDGLRRTGEVVEELWRSGDLDEASVADALRRFALGTYLSSGPPPLRARQLLALAEAGVVTFVGPGMRVETGPAGFRALSPAVPGAVHEAAVLLDARLAPAGPDRVADPLLRALAARGELAPDPAGEDGGPPRLSGAELHPVAADGTVHRDRIVAGPAQFPRPRANAVAFRQNDAIARRLLAR
;
A
#
# COMPACT_ATOMS: atom_id res chain seq x y z
N MET A 1 20.04 -55.32 -37.85
CA MET A 1 18.56 -55.22 -37.67
C MET A 1 18.27 -55.31 -36.18
N GLY A 2 18.21 -54.16 -35.51
CA GLY A 2 17.75 -54.04 -34.13
C GLY A 2 16.80 -52.86 -34.08
N LYS A 3 15.51 -53.13 -33.87
CA LYS A 3 14.48 -52.11 -33.68
C LYS A 3 14.62 -51.58 -32.26
N ASP A 4 15.00 -50.32 -32.11
CA ASP A 4 14.76 -49.58 -30.88
C ASP A 4 13.25 -49.42 -30.68
N PRO A 5 12.69 -49.85 -29.53
CA PRO A 5 11.30 -49.57 -29.23
C PRO A 5 11.20 -48.13 -28.75
N HIS A 6 10.68 -47.26 -29.61
CA HIS A 6 10.13 -45.96 -29.22
C HIS A 6 9.26 -46.12 -27.95
N HIS A 7 9.81 -45.70 -26.81
CA HIS A 7 9.03 -45.49 -25.61
C HIS A 7 8.16 -44.25 -25.84
N GLY A 8 6.95 -44.49 -26.37
CA GLY A 8 5.86 -43.53 -26.32
C GLY A 8 5.54 -43.22 -24.86
N GLY A 9 6.17 -42.17 -24.33
CA GLY A 9 5.87 -41.65 -23.01
C GLY A 9 4.39 -41.29 -22.94
N LYS A 10 3.66 -41.94 -22.05
CA LYS A 10 2.28 -41.57 -21.70
C LYS A 10 2.26 -40.07 -21.38
N THR A 11 1.69 -39.26 -22.26
CA THR A 11 1.48 -37.84 -21.99
C THR A 11 0.43 -37.74 -20.89
N GLY A 12 0.90 -37.57 -19.64
CA GLY A 12 0.02 -37.24 -18.52
C GLY A 12 -0.82 -36.00 -18.85
N ALA A 13 -1.97 -35.88 -18.19
CA ALA A 13 -2.84 -34.72 -18.35
C ALA A 13 -2.04 -33.41 -18.19
N PRO A 14 -2.37 -32.35 -18.97
CA PRO A 14 -1.72 -31.04 -18.84
C PRO A 14 -1.76 -30.58 -17.38
N LEU A 15 -0.66 -29.98 -16.92
CA LEU A 15 -0.71 -29.22 -15.66
C LEU A 15 -1.73 -28.10 -15.84
N SER A 16 -2.62 -27.92 -14.87
CA SER A 16 -3.61 -26.85 -14.86
C SER A 16 -3.36 -25.93 -13.68
N LEU A 17 -3.21 -24.64 -13.95
CA LEU A 17 -3.03 -23.59 -12.95
C LEU A 17 -4.22 -22.64 -13.01
N CYS A 18 -4.68 -22.16 -11.87
CA CYS A 18 -5.74 -21.14 -11.82
C CYS A 18 -5.31 -19.93 -10.97
N VAL A 19 -5.39 -18.74 -11.54
CA VAL A 19 -5.15 -17.46 -10.86
C VAL A 19 -6.51 -16.77 -10.66
N ILE A 20 -6.92 -16.62 -9.40
CA ILE A 20 -8.16 -15.94 -8.99
C ILE A 20 -7.81 -14.51 -8.59
N GLY A 21 -8.33 -13.54 -9.34
CA GLY A 21 -7.92 -12.14 -9.29
C GLY A 21 -6.77 -11.87 -10.25
N CYS A 22 -7.02 -11.00 -11.21
CA CYS A 22 -6.09 -10.59 -12.25
C CYS A 22 -6.01 -9.06 -12.38
N GLY A 23 -6.00 -8.37 -11.24
CA GLY A 23 -5.43 -7.03 -11.15
C GLY A 23 -3.90 -7.04 -11.30
N PRO A 24 -3.19 -5.96 -10.92
CA PRO A 24 -1.74 -5.86 -11.11
C PRO A 24 -0.96 -7.06 -10.57
N ARG A 25 -1.33 -7.54 -9.38
CA ARG A 25 -0.66 -8.67 -8.73
C ARG A 25 -0.80 -9.96 -9.53
N GLY A 26 -2.04 -10.35 -9.85
CA GLY A 26 -2.32 -11.54 -10.64
C GLY A 26 -1.73 -11.47 -12.06
N ALA A 27 -1.79 -10.31 -12.70
CA ALA A 27 -1.20 -10.11 -14.03
C ALA A 27 0.33 -10.26 -14.00
N SER A 28 1.02 -9.75 -12.99
CA SER A 28 2.46 -9.96 -12.83
C SER A 28 2.82 -11.42 -12.52
N ILE A 29 1.99 -12.16 -11.77
CA ILE A 29 2.18 -13.60 -11.55
C ILE A 29 2.01 -14.38 -12.87
N VAL A 30 0.97 -14.06 -13.65
CA VAL A 30 0.76 -14.64 -14.99
C VAL A 30 1.99 -14.37 -15.88
N GLU A 31 2.49 -13.14 -15.88
CA GLU A 31 3.68 -12.76 -16.63
C GLU A 31 4.90 -13.60 -16.23
N ARG A 32 5.17 -13.74 -14.91
CA ARG A 32 6.26 -14.57 -14.40
C ARG A 32 6.07 -16.06 -14.69
N ILE A 33 4.85 -16.58 -14.69
CA ILE A 33 4.57 -17.97 -15.14
C ILE A 33 5.01 -18.12 -16.60
N LEU A 34 4.53 -17.24 -17.48
CA LEU A 34 4.87 -17.30 -18.92
C LEU A 34 6.36 -17.07 -19.19
N ALA A 35 7.07 -16.32 -18.33
CA ALA A 35 8.52 -16.14 -18.40
C ALA A 35 9.30 -17.41 -18.06
N ASN A 36 8.81 -18.19 -17.10
CA ASN A 36 9.51 -19.38 -16.59
C ASN A 36 9.12 -20.68 -17.33
N VAL A 37 8.01 -20.70 -18.07
CA VAL A 37 7.54 -21.91 -18.81
C VAL A 37 8.62 -22.49 -19.73
N PRO A 38 9.30 -21.73 -20.62
CA PRO A 38 10.28 -22.33 -21.53
C PRO A 38 11.40 -23.09 -20.79
N ALA A 39 11.92 -22.51 -19.70
CA ALA A 39 13.03 -23.10 -18.95
C ALA A 39 12.61 -24.23 -18.00
N LEU A 40 11.43 -24.14 -17.38
CA LEU A 40 10.99 -25.09 -16.34
C LEU A 40 9.98 -26.13 -16.82
N TYR A 41 9.24 -25.82 -17.87
CA TYR A 41 8.14 -26.64 -18.37
C TYR A 41 8.31 -27.10 -19.83
N GLY A 42 9.10 -26.38 -20.63
CA GLY A 42 9.36 -26.68 -22.04
C GLY A 42 8.07 -26.68 -22.86
N ASP A 43 7.97 -27.60 -23.81
CA ASP A 43 6.82 -27.72 -24.73
C ASP A 43 5.66 -28.55 -24.17
N ARG A 44 5.73 -28.96 -22.89
CA ARG A 44 4.66 -29.72 -22.26
C ARG A 44 3.38 -28.86 -22.18
N PRO A 45 2.19 -29.43 -22.48
CA PRO A 45 0.94 -28.69 -22.41
C PRO A 45 0.63 -28.15 -21.00
N LEU A 46 0.35 -26.85 -20.92
CA LEU A 46 -0.05 -26.13 -19.70
C LEU A 46 -1.41 -25.45 -19.92
N ASP A 47 -2.39 -25.74 -19.07
CA ASP A 47 -3.64 -24.98 -19.00
C ASP A 47 -3.51 -23.89 -17.94
N LEU A 48 -3.63 -22.63 -18.35
CA LEU A 48 -3.60 -21.48 -17.46
C LEU A 48 -4.97 -20.81 -17.44
N HIS A 49 -5.66 -20.92 -16.32
CA HIS A 49 -6.94 -20.28 -16.07
C HIS A 49 -6.75 -18.96 -15.31
N VAL A 50 -7.44 -17.92 -15.76
CA VAL A 50 -7.54 -16.63 -15.08
C VAL A 50 -9.00 -16.38 -14.77
N VAL A 51 -9.33 -16.15 -13.50
CA VAL A 51 -10.71 -15.90 -13.04
C VAL A 51 -10.75 -14.52 -12.38
N ASP A 52 -11.44 -13.57 -13.00
CA ASP A 52 -11.67 -12.24 -12.43
C ASP A 52 -12.99 -11.67 -12.97
N PRO A 53 -13.90 -11.13 -12.14
CA PRO A 53 -15.12 -10.48 -12.63
C PRO A 53 -14.85 -9.17 -13.40
N TYR A 54 -13.65 -8.60 -13.31
CA TYR A 54 -13.23 -7.38 -13.99
C TYR A 54 -12.23 -7.67 -15.12
N PRO A 55 -12.00 -6.72 -16.05
CA PRO A 55 -10.99 -6.89 -17.09
C PRO A 55 -9.59 -7.20 -16.52
N PRO A 56 -8.92 -8.27 -16.97
CA PRO A 56 -7.57 -8.62 -16.55
C PRO A 56 -6.53 -7.51 -16.77
N GLY A 57 -5.45 -7.55 -15.99
CA GLY A 57 -4.46 -6.49 -15.88
C GLY A 57 -4.89 -5.43 -14.86
N ALA A 58 -5.96 -4.70 -15.17
CA ALA A 58 -6.46 -3.61 -14.34
C ALA A 58 -7.19 -4.09 -13.08
N GLY A 59 -8.02 -5.12 -13.22
CA GLY A 59 -8.92 -5.59 -12.17
C GLY A 59 -9.89 -4.48 -11.70
N ARG A 60 -10.43 -4.66 -10.50
CA ARG A 60 -11.39 -3.72 -9.90
C ARG A 60 -10.81 -2.35 -9.56
N THR A 61 -9.59 -2.29 -9.02
CA THR A 61 -9.05 -1.04 -8.45
C THR A 61 -8.75 -0.02 -9.54
N TRP A 62 -8.35 -0.47 -10.72
CA TRP A 62 -7.83 0.37 -11.81
C TRP A 62 -8.78 0.39 -13.02
N ARG A 63 -10.10 0.31 -12.81
CA ARG A 63 -11.06 0.34 -13.93
C ARG A 63 -10.84 1.57 -14.81
N THR A 64 -10.94 1.38 -16.12
CA THR A 64 -10.70 2.41 -17.13
C THR A 64 -11.86 3.39 -17.29
N ASP A 65 -12.98 3.14 -16.63
CA ASP A 65 -14.20 3.95 -16.64
C ASP A 65 -14.36 4.84 -15.38
N GLN A 66 -13.39 4.84 -14.47
CA GLN A 66 -13.43 5.69 -13.28
C GLN A 66 -13.26 7.18 -13.63
N PRO A 67 -13.77 8.10 -12.79
CA PRO A 67 -13.54 9.53 -12.95
C PRO A 67 -12.05 9.87 -13.02
N GLY A 68 -11.68 10.77 -13.94
CA GLY A 68 -10.30 11.28 -14.08
C GLY A 68 -9.78 12.05 -12.87
N LEU A 69 -10.64 12.35 -11.89
CA LEU A 69 -10.29 12.97 -10.62
C LEU A 69 -9.56 12.01 -9.67
N LEU A 70 -9.68 10.70 -9.87
CA LEU A 70 -9.02 9.71 -9.02
C LEU A 70 -7.60 9.48 -9.54
N TRP A 71 -6.61 9.85 -8.73
CA TRP A 71 -5.19 9.80 -9.13
C TRP A 71 -4.44 8.67 -8.43
N MET A 72 -3.34 8.27 -9.04
CA MET A 72 -2.29 7.54 -8.34
C MET A 72 -1.64 8.42 -7.27
N ASN A 73 -1.16 7.81 -6.20
CA ASN A 73 -0.27 8.47 -5.25
C ASN A 73 1.22 8.16 -5.52
N SER A 74 1.52 7.21 -6.40
CA SER A 74 2.87 6.98 -6.93
C SER A 74 3.06 7.76 -8.23
N ALA A 75 4.22 8.38 -8.40
CA ALA A 75 4.58 9.03 -9.65
C ALA A 75 4.65 7.98 -10.77
N ALA A 76 4.17 8.33 -11.96
CA ALA A 76 4.01 7.43 -13.09
C ALA A 76 5.37 6.94 -13.65
N ASP A 77 6.42 7.72 -13.50
CA ASP A 77 7.80 7.33 -13.83
C ASP A 77 8.39 6.33 -12.81
N GLN A 78 7.80 6.23 -11.61
CA GLN A 78 8.19 5.31 -10.56
C GLN A 78 7.39 4.01 -10.57
N VAL A 79 6.55 3.75 -11.58
CA VAL A 79 5.71 2.55 -11.63
C VAL A 79 6.00 1.77 -12.90
N THR A 80 6.24 0.48 -12.75
CA THR A 80 6.38 -0.47 -13.87
C THR A 80 5.80 -1.83 -13.52
N MET A 81 5.33 -2.55 -14.55
CA MET A 81 4.97 -3.98 -14.47
C MET A 81 6.05 -4.89 -15.06
N TYR A 82 7.12 -4.32 -15.62
CA TYR A 82 8.18 -5.01 -16.34
C TYR A 82 9.42 -5.17 -15.45
N PRO A 83 9.76 -6.39 -15.00
CA PRO A 83 11.01 -6.62 -14.26
C PRO A 83 12.21 -6.50 -15.20
N ASP A 84 13.14 -5.61 -14.87
CA ASP A 84 14.41 -5.42 -15.57
C ASP A 84 15.56 -6.17 -14.88
N GLU A 85 16.78 -6.01 -15.39
CA GLU A 85 18.00 -6.69 -14.92
C GLU A 85 18.40 -6.33 -13.48
N SER A 86 17.84 -5.25 -12.92
CA SER A 86 18.10 -4.87 -11.52
C SER A 86 17.36 -5.78 -10.52
N VAL A 87 16.38 -6.55 -10.99
CA VAL A 87 15.60 -7.45 -10.15
C VAL A 87 16.28 -8.82 -10.09
N ALA A 88 16.63 -9.26 -8.88
CA ALA A 88 17.21 -10.58 -8.63
C ALA A 88 16.16 -11.70 -8.70
N CYS A 89 15.56 -11.88 -9.88
CA CYS A 89 14.68 -13.00 -10.22
C CYS A 89 15.51 -14.19 -10.74
N ALA A 90 15.02 -15.40 -10.52
CA ALA A 90 15.60 -16.60 -11.13
C ALA A 90 15.04 -16.85 -12.54
N GLY A 91 13.83 -16.37 -12.82
CA GLY A 91 13.30 -16.26 -14.18
C GLY A 91 13.91 -15.07 -14.94
N PRO A 92 13.87 -15.07 -16.29
CA PRO A 92 14.50 -14.04 -17.10
C PRO A 92 13.84 -12.65 -16.90
N PRO A 93 14.62 -11.55 -16.98
CA PRO A 93 14.04 -10.21 -17.01
C PRO A 93 13.22 -10.03 -18.31
N ARG A 94 12.22 -9.15 -18.24
CA ARG A 94 11.43 -8.69 -19.38
C ARG A 94 11.23 -7.18 -19.24
N PRO A 95 12.25 -6.38 -19.60
CA PRO A 95 12.18 -4.93 -19.44
C PRO A 95 11.11 -4.33 -20.35
N GLY A 96 10.60 -3.17 -19.96
CA GLY A 96 9.54 -2.45 -20.65
C GLY A 96 9.29 -1.09 -20.01
N PRO A 97 8.35 -0.31 -20.56
CA PRO A 97 8.16 1.07 -20.16
C PRO A 97 7.58 1.19 -18.74
N THR A 98 7.96 2.28 -18.07
CA THR A 98 7.21 2.77 -16.90
C THR A 98 5.82 3.23 -17.33
N THR A 99 4.91 3.44 -16.38
CA THR A 99 3.60 4.04 -16.67
C THR A 99 3.77 5.37 -17.43
N ALA A 100 4.68 6.24 -16.98
CA ALA A 100 4.93 7.52 -17.68
C ALA A 100 5.50 7.32 -19.09
N GLY A 101 6.40 6.35 -19.29
CA GLY A 101 6.98 6.06 -20.60
C GLY A 101 6.00 5.43 -21.60
N TRP A 102 4.91 4.83 -21.10
CA TRP A 102 3.85 4.24 -21.94
C TRP A 102 2.69 5.20 -22.20
N LEU A 103 2.37 6.08 -21.25
CA LEU A 103 1.22 6.97 -21.34
C LEU A 103 1.49 8.15 -22.30
N ASP A 104 0.58 8.32 -23.25
CA ASP A 104 0.44 9.54 -24.07
C ASP A 104 -0.65 10.48 -23.49
N ALA A 105 -0.72 10.58 -22.15
CA ALA A 105 -1.75 11.34 -21.44
C ALA A 105 -1.12 12.33 -20.46
N PRO A 106 -1.75 13.50 -20.22
CA PRO A 106 -1.21 14.48 -19.31
C PRO A 106 -1.16 13.94 -17.88
N LEU A 107 -0.01 14.15 -17.22
CA LEU A 107 0.17 13.82 -15.81
C LEU A 107 -0.35 14.96 -14.93
N HIS A 108 -1.06 14.61 -13.87
CA HIS A 108 -1.50 15.55 -12.84
C HIS A 108 -0.33 15.90 -11.92
N ASP A 109 -0.23 17.18 -11.55
CA ASP A 109 0.88 17.70 -10.73
C ASP A 109 2.26 17.33 -11.31
N GLY A 110 2.34 17.25 -12.65
CA GLY A 110 3.54 16.91 -13.41
C GLY A 110 4.01 15.46 -13.34
N ALA A 111 3.43 14.61 -12.48
CA ALA A 111 4.00 13.29 -12.17
C ALA A 111 2.98 12.16 -12.01
N TYR A 112 1.71 12.43 -11.72
CA TYR A 112 0.75 11.40 -11.30
C TYR A 112 -0.30 11.13 -12.38
N ALA A 113 -0.43 9.88 -12.80
CA ALA A 113 -1.48 9.48 -13.73
C ALA A 113 -2.84 9.37 -13.02
N ALA A 114 -3.93 9.61 -13.75
CA ALA A 114 -5.25 9.22 -13.30
C ALA A 114 -5.35 7.68 -13.25
N ARG A 115 -6.13 7.14 -12.30
CA ARG A 115 -6.27 5.68 -12.12
C ARG A 115 -6.83 4.98 -13.35
N ARG A 116 -7.71 5.66 -14.10
CA ARG A 116 -8.24 5.15 -15.37
C ARG A 116 -7.16 4.94 -16.43
N ASP A 117 -6.15 5.81 -16.46
CA ASP A 117 -5.04 5.75 -17.41
C ASP A 117 -4.01 4.70 -16.99
N GLN A 118 -3.73 4.58 -15.70
CA GLN A 118 -3.03 3.41 -15.15
C GLN A 118 -3.75 2.09 -15.49
N GLY A 119 -5.08 2.08 -15.46
CA GLY A 119 -5.89 0.95 -15.91
C GLY A 119 -5.64 0.55 -17.36
N ARG A 120 -5.45 1.53 -18.26
CA ARG A 120 -5.13 1.28 -19.67
C ARG A 120 -3.74 0.65 -19.81
N TYR A 121 -2.74 1.19 -19.10
CA TYR A 121 -1.39 0.61 -19.04
C TYR A 121 -1.41 -0.85 -18.58
N LEU A 122 -2.11 -1.14 -17.48
CA LEU A 122 -2.21 -2.50 -16.92
C LEU A 122 -2.91 -3.49 -17.87
N ARG A 123 -3.95 -3.05 -18.59
CA ARG A 123 -4.61 -3.86 -19.61
C ARG A 123 -3.69 -4.13 -20.80
N SER A 124 -2.94 -3.12 -21.24
CA SER A 124 -1.95 -3.26 -22.31
C SER A 124 -0.87 -4.27 -21.93
N PHE A 125 -0.31 -4.15 -20.74
CA PHE A 125 0.67 -5.09 -20.19
C PHE A 125 0.14 -6.54 -20.23
N PHE A 126 -1.07 -6.78 -19.72
CA PHE A 126 -1.64 -8.14 -19.73
C PHE A 126 -1.84 -8.67 -21.16
N ALA A 127 -2.33 -7.83 -22.08
CA ALA A 127 -2.54 -8.22 -23.47
C ALA A 127 -1.22 -8.56 -24.19
N GLU A 128 -0.18 -7.75 -24.00
CA GLU A 128 1.16 -7.97 -24.55
C GLU A 128 1.75 -9.30 -24.06
N VAL A 129 1.78 -9.47 -22.74
CA VAL A 129 2.32 -10.66 -22.08
C VAL A 129 1.62 -11.95 -22.52
N THR A 130 0.28 -11.91 -22.60
CA THR A 130 -0.51 -13.10 -22.97
C THR A 130 -0.56 -13.35 -24.48
N GLY A 131 -0.35 -12.32 -25.30
CA GLY A 131 -0.17 -12.43 -26.74
C GLY A 131 1.15 -13.11 -27.11
N ALA A 132 2.21 -12.86 -26.34
CA ALA A 132 3.53 -13.45 -26.51
C ALA A 132 3.72 -14.79 -25.74
N ARG A 133 2.65 -15.46 -25.32
CA ARG A 133 2.74 -16.70 -24.54
C ARG A 133 3.36 -17.85 -25.35
N PRO A 134 4.09 -18.79 -24.72
CA PRO A 134 4.57 -19.99 -25.39
C PRO A 134 3.42 -20.81 -26.00
N ALA A 135 3.66 -21.45 -27.14
CA ALA A 135 2.65 -22.23 -27.86
C ALA A 135 2.09 -23.42 -27.04
N SER A 136 2.87 -23.91 -26.08
CA SER A 136 2.47 -24.97 -25.14
C SER A 136 1.44 -24.51 -24.09
N VAL A 137 1.17 -23.21 -23.97
CA VAL A 137 0.24 -22.64 -22.97
C VAL A 137 -1.12 -22.33 -23.57
N ARG A 138 -2.15 -23.03 -23.10
CA ARG A 138 -3.55 -22.71 -23.35
C ARG A 138 -4.07 -21.77 -22.27
N LEU A 139 -4.39 -20.55 -22.66
CA LEU A 139 -4.92 -19.52 -21.76
C LEU A 139 -6.45 -19.52 -21.79
N HIS A 140 -7.07 -19.59 -20.63
CA HIS A 140 -8.51 -19.51 -20.44
C HIS A 140 -8.84 -18.34 -19.52
N VAL A 141 -9.49 -17.31 -20.06
CA VAL A 141 -9.92 -16.13 -19.29
C VAL A 141 -11.41 -16.25 -18.98
N HIS A 142 -11.74 -16.33 -17.69
CA HIS A 142 -13.10 -16.40 -17.19
C HIS A 142 -13.46 -15.06 -16.54
N ARG A 143 -14.32 -14.28 -17.22
CA ARG A 143 -14.94 -13.08 -16.63
C ARG A 143 -16.06 -13.49 -15.68
N ALA A 144 -15.68 -13.95 -14.50
CA ALA A 144 -16.58 -14.51 -13.50
C ALA A 144 -16.00 -14.32 -12.10
N ARG A 145 -16.86 -14.29 -11.09
CA ARG A 145 -16.43 -14.31 -9.69
C ARG A 145 -16.25 -15.76 -9.23
N ALA A 146 -15.11 -16.09 -8.64
CA ALA A 146 -14.97 -17.32 -7.87
C ALA A 146 -15.72 -17.17 -6.53
N VAL A 147 -16.57 -18.13 -6.20
CA VAL A 147 -17.42 -18.12 -5.00
C VAL A 147 -17.09 -19.24 -4.04
N ASP A 148 -16.41 -20.30 -4.51
CA ASP A 148 -15.95 -21.39 -3.65
C ASP A 148 -14.69 -22.08 -4.24
N LEU A 149 -13.94 -22.78 -3.39
CA LEU A 149 -12.75 -23.55 -3.72
C LEU A 149 -12.72 -24.84 -2.90
N LEU A 150 -12.88 -25.96 -3.59
CA LEU A 150 -13.01 -27.29 -2.97
C LEU A 150 -11.87 -28.20 -3.44
N ARG A 151 -11.46 -29.17 -2.62
CA ARG A 151 -10.59 -30.26 -3.08
C ARG A 151 -11.43 -31.41 -3.67
N THR A 152 -10.93 -32.07 -4.71
CA THR A 152 -11.57 -33.29 -5.24
C THR A 152 -11.26 -34.54 -4.42
N ALA A 153 -10.33 -34.47 -3.47
CA ALA A 153 -9.98 -35.53 -2.55
C ALA A 153 -9.63 -34.94 -1.17
N PRO A 154 -9.75 -35.72 -0.07
CA PRO A 154 -9.33 -35.30 1.26
C PRO A 154 -7.88 -34.83 1.30
N TYR A 155 -7.55 -34.02 2.32
CA TYR A 155 -6.19 -33.59 2.55
C TYR A 155 -5.25 -34.81 2.77
N GLY A 156 -4.00 -34.70 2.31
CA GLY A 156 -3.03 -35.80 2.33
C GLY A 156 -3.19 -36.85 1.22
N ARG A 157 -4.27 -36.79 0.42
CA ARG A 157 -4.42 -37.59 -0.80
C ARG A 157 -4.25 -36.74 -2.07
N PRO A 158 -3.71 -37.30 -3.17
CA PRO A 158 -3.67 -36.62 -4.45
C PRO A 158 -5.07 -36.19 -4.89
N GLY A 159 -5.25 -34.89 -5.14
CA GLY A 159 -6.53 -34.31 -5.54
C GLY A 159 -6.32 -32.94 -6.17
N ARG A 160 -7.25 -32.54 -7.02
CA ARG A 160 -7.24 -31.24 -7.70
C ARG A 160 -8.04 -30.21 -6.90
N GLN A 161 -7.83 -28.95 -7.25
CA GLN A 161 -8.62 -27.81 -6.82
C GLN A 161 -9.80 -27.60 -7.78
N ARG A 162 -11.01 -27.56 -7.23
CA ARG A 162 -12.25 -27.23 -7.95
C ARG A 162 -12.70 -25.82 -7.56
N VAL A 163 -12.46 -24.87 -8.46
CA VAL A 163 -12.93 -23.49 -8.34
C VAL A 163 -14.38 -23.42 -8.83
N VAL A 164 -15.29 -22.96 -7.98
CA VAL A 164 -16.71 -22.76 -8.32
C VAL A 164 -16.92 -21.30 -8.67
N LEU A 165 -17.53 -21.04 -9.82
CA LEU A 165 -17.86 -19.70 -10.29
C LEU A 165 -19.28 -19.31 -9.87
N ASP A 166 -19.58 -18.01 -9.84
CA ASP A 166 -20.90 -17.43 -9.60
C ASP A 166 -22.01 -17.99 -10.51
N SER A 167 -21.67 -18.39 -11.73
CA SER A 167 -22.58 -19.08 -12.67
C SER A 167 -22.87 -20.56 -12.32
N GLY A 168 -22.21 -21.13 -11.32
CA GLY A 168 -22.25 -22.57 -10.98
C GLY A 168 -21.30 -23.44 -11.82
N ARG A 169 -20.68 -22.89 -12.88
CA ARG A 169 -19.61 -23.58 -13.62
C ARG A 169 -18.39 -23.81 -12.73
N THR A 170 -17.60 -24.84 -13.05
CA THR A 170 -16.38 -25.17 -12.31
C THR A 170 -15.14 -25.21 -13.18
N VAL A 171 -14.01 -24.82 -12.59
CA VAL A 171 -12.66 -24.94 -13.18
C VAL A 171 -11.86 -25.90 -12.32
N LEU A 172 -11.29 -26.94 -12.94
CA LEU A 172 -10.37 -27.87 -12.28
C LEU A 172 -8.93 -27.45 -12.54
N ALA A 173 -8.18 -27.25 -11.47
CA ALA A 173 -6.77 -26.90 -11.49
C ALA A 173 -5.98 -27.77 -10.53
N ASP A 174 -4.73 -28.05 -10.83
CA ASP A 174 -3.82 -28.72 -9.91
C ASP A 174 -3.40 -27.77 -8.78
N ARG A 175 -3.22 -26.49 -9.10
CA ARG A 175 -2.84 -25.44 -8.13
C ARG A 175 -3.59 -24.14 -8.36
N VAL A 176 -3.87 -23.43 -7.26
CA VAL A 176 -4.63 -22.17 -7.27
C VAL A 176 -3.85 -21.05 -6.60
N VAL A 177 -3.84 -19.86 -7.21
CA VAL A 177 -3.35 -18.62 -6.63
C VAL A 177 -4.54 -17.72 -6.31
N LEU A 178 -4.65 -17.28 -5.06
CA LEU A 178 -5.59 -16.25 -4.62
C LEU A 178 -4.89 -14.89 -4.66
N ALA A 179 -5.16 -14.11 -5.69
CA ALA A 179 -4.56 -12.80 -5.98
C ALA A 179 -5.61 -11.67 -6.08
N GLN A 180 -6.69 -11.77 -5.29
CA GLN A 180 -7.81 -10.83 -5.27
C GLN A 180 -7.44 -9.43 -4.76
N GLY A 181 -6.27 -9.28 -4.11
CA GLY A 181 -5.76 -8.00 -3.61
C GLY A 181 -6.54 -7.50 -2.39
N HIS A 182 -6.92 -6.22 -2.39
CA HIS A 182 -7.76 -5.64 -1.34
C HIS A 182 -9.21 -6.06 -1.55
N VAL A 183 -9.73 -6.88 -0.64
CA VAL A 183 -11.13 -7.33 -0.66
C VAL A 183 -12.02 -6.36 0.11
N ASP A 184 -13.30 -6.31 -0.28
CA ASP A 184 -14.28 -5.47 0.40
C ASP A 184 -14.59 -6.00 1.80
N THR A 185 -14.93 -5.06 2.67
CA THR A 185 -15.40 -5.32 4.03
C THR A 185 -16.87 -4.94 4.12
N LEU A 186 -17.69 -5.83 4.67
CA LEU A 186 -19.11 -5.57 4.94
C LEU A 186 -19.23 -4.36 5.87
N ALA A 187 -19.96 -3.35 5.41
CA ALA A 187 -20.31 -2.20 6.22
C ALA A 187 -21.25 -2.63 7.36
N ALA A 188 -21.12 -2.00 8.52
CA ALA A 188 -22.14 -2.12 9.56
C ALA A 188 -23.46 -1.54 9.03
N PRO A 189 -24.62 -2.13 9.33
CA PRO A 189 -25.89 -1.58 8.91
C PRO A 189 -26.04 -0.14 9.43
N ALA A 190 -26.69 0.70 8.64
CA ALA A 190 -27.09 2.02 9.08
C ALA A 190 -28.39 1.92 9.90
N PRO A 191 -28.56 2.67 11.00
CA PRO A 191 -29.85 2.80 11.66
C PRO A 191 -30.92 3.35 10.70
N PRO A 192 -32.21 3.07 10.93
CA PRO A 192 -33.30 3.61 10.13
C PRO A 192 -33.20 5.14 9.98
N GLY A 193 -33.36 5.64 8.76
CA GLY A 193 -33.28 7.07 8.46
C GLY A 193 -31.86 7.66 8.37
N LEU A 194 -30.81 6.89 8.69
CA LEU A 194 -29.42 7.32 8.58
C LEU A 194 -28.73 6.70 7.37
N THR A 195 -27.72 7.39 6.83
CA THR A 195 -26.92 6.91 5.70
C THR A 195 -25.50 6.59 6.14
N ARG A 196 -25.04 5.36 5.86
CA ARG A 196 -23.63 4.99 5.98
C ARG A 196 -23.06 4.68 4.60
N ILE A 197 -21.90 5.26 4.31
CA ILE A 197 -21.11 5.00 3.10
C ILE A 197 -19.76 4.45 3.55
N GLY A 198 -19.32 3.34 2.95
CA GLY A 198 -18.08 2.66 3.30
C GLY A 198 -18.18 1.80 4.57
N PRO A 199 -17.06 1.20 5.01
CA PRO A 199 -15.69 1.42 4.54
C PRO A 199 -15.43 0.87 3.13
N GLY A 200 -14.43 1.41 2.43
CA GLY A 200 -14.06 0.96 1.08
C GLY A 200 -13.42 2.07 0.24
N PRO A 201 -13.02 1.76 -1.01
CA PRO A 201 -12.60 2.76 -1.98
C PRO A 201 -13.68 3.81 -2.22
N ALA A 202 -13.30 5.01 -2.67
CA ALA A 202 -14.25 6.04 -3.06
C ALA A 202 -15.12 5.55 -4.22
N ASP A 203 -16.44 5.57 -4.02
CA ASP A 203 -17.43 5.11 -4.97
C ASP A 203 -18.36 6.28 -5.36
N PRO A 204 -18.26 6.79 -6.61
CA PRO A 204 -19.08 7.91 -7.06
C PRO A 204 -20.58 7.69 -6.82
N ASP A 205 -21.11 6.51 -7.15
CA ASP A 205 -22.54 6.21 -7.04
C ASP A 205 -22.98 6.24 -5.57
N ALA A 206 -22.12 5.76 -4.66
CA ALA A 206 -22.39 5.82 -3.24
C ALA A 206 -22.34 7.26 -2.70
N LEU A 207 -21.42 8.09 -3.20
CA LEU A 207 -21.25 9.48 -2.79
C LEU A 207 -22.35 10.41 -3.33
N ASP A 208 -22.99 10.07 -4.44
CA ASP A 208 -24.14 10.82 -4.98
C ASP A 208 -25.36 10.81 -4.06
N ARG A 209 -25.43 9.84 -3.14
CA ARG A 209 -26.44 9.81 -2.07
C ARG A 209 -26.29 10.92 -1.03
N ILE A 210 -25.18 11.67 -1.03
CA ILE A 210 -24.95 12.78 -0.10
C ILE A 210 -25.55 14.07 -0.69
N PRO A 211 -26.60 14.67 -0.10
CA PRO A 211 -27.20 15.89 -0.61
C PRO A 211 -26.25 17.09 -0.56
N ALA A 212 -26.50 18.09 -1.42
CA ALA A 212 -25.80 19.37 -1.36
C ALA A 212 -26.03 20.04 0.01
N GLY A 213 -24.97 20.66 0.57
CA GLY A 213 -25.03 21.35 1.86
C GLY A 213 -25.19 20.46 3.09
N ALA A 214 -25.43 19.15 2.91
CA ALA A 214 -25.67 18.24 4.02
C ALA A 214 -24.44 18.13 4.95
N PRO A 215 -24.63 18.11 6.27
CA PRO A 215 -23.56 17.75 7.21
C PRO A 215 -23.20 16.27 7.03
N VAL A 216 -21.90 15.97 7.04
CA VAL A 216 -21.37 14.61 6.93
C VAL A 216 -20.27 14.41 7.95
N VAL A 217 -20.40 13.39 8.80
CA VAL A 217 -19.28 12.93 9.62
C VAL A 217 -18.37 12.05 8.75
N VAL A 218 -17.09 12.38 8.69
CA VAL A 218 -16.10 11.66 7.89
C VAL A 218 -15.06 11.00 8.80
N ARG A 219 -15.02 9.68 8.76
CA ARG A 219 -14.05 8.87 9.51
C ARG A 219 -12.88 8.49 8.62
N GLY A 220 -11.69 8.99 8.94
CA GLY A 220 -10.46 8.74 8.19
C GLY A 220 -9.99 9.97 7.42
N LEU A 221 -8.67 10.21 7.43
CA LEU A 221 -8.00 11.28 6.70
C LEU A 221 -6.88 10.74 5.77
N GLY A 222 -7.08 9.52 5.26
CA GLY A 222 -6.15 8.82 4.37
C GLY A 222 -6.41 9.11 2.88
N LEU A 223 -5.82 8.31 1.98
CA LEU A 223 -5.99 8.48 0.54
C LEU A 223 -7.45 8.34 0.06
N VAL A 224 -8.24 7.45 0.68
CA VAL A 224 -9.68 7.33 0.38
C VAL A 224 -10.41 8.64 0.68
N PHE A 225 -10.06 9.35 1.77
CA PHE A 225 -10.63 10.65 2.07
C PHE A 225 -10.30 11.68 0.99
N VAL A 226 -9.07 11.69 0.48
CA VAL A 226 -8.65 12.57 -0.62
C VAL A 226 -9.44 12.30 -1.90
N ASP A 227 -9.67 11.03 -2.24
CA ASP A 227 -10.51 10.64 -3.38
C ASP A 227 -11.96 11.10 -3.20
N CYS A 228 -12.56 10.84 -2.04
CA CYS A 228 -13.91 11.31 -1.71
C CYS A 228 -14.00 12.84 -1.79
N LEU A 229 -12.98 13.54 -1.30
CA LEU A 229 -12.91 15.00 -1.34
C LEU A 229 -12.94 15.50 -2.78
N ALA A 230 -12.12 14.93 -3.67
CA ALA A 230 -12.09 15.30 -5.08
C ALA A 230 -13.47 15.09 -5.75
N LEU A 231 -14.15 13.98 -5.47
CA LEU A 231 -15.47 13.69 -6.03
C LEU A 231 -16.58 14.60 -5.46
N LEU A 232 -16.54 14.91 -4.16
CA LEU A 232 -17.55 15.75 -3.49
C LEU A 232 -17.34 17.26 -3.71
N THR A 233 -16.24 17.67 -4.35
CA THR A 233 -15.87 19.07 -4.58
C THR A 233 -15.76 19.37 -6.08
N GLU A 234 -14.62 19.09 -6.69
CA GLU A 234 -14.40 19.24 -8.15
C GLU A 234 -15.38 18.40 -8.95
N GLY A 235 -15.67 17.16 -8.51
CA GLY A 235 -16.68 16.29 -9.12
C GLY A 235 -18.09 16.88 -9.06
N ARG A 236 -18.34 17.82 -8.13
CA ARG A 236 -19.57 18.59 -8.03
C ARG A 236 -19.45 20.00 -8.61
N GLY A 237 -18.41 20.27 -9.40
CA GLY A 237 -18.26 21.50 -10.19
C GLY A 237 -17.57 22.65 -9.46
N GLY A 238 -17.09 22.44 -8.23
CA GLY A 238 -16.22 23.42 -7.57
C GLY A 238 -14.87 23.53 -8.26
N ARG A 239 -14.18 24.66 -8.05
CA ARG A 239 -12.95 24.98 -8.79
C ARG A 239 -11.86 25.49 -7.86
N PHE A 240 -10.61 25.19 -8.20
CA PHE A 240 -9.45 25.79 -7.55
C PHE A 240 -8.87 26.89 -8.45
N SER A 241 -8.57 28.03 -7.84
CA SER A 241 -7.88 29.15 -8.48
C SER A 241 -6.50 29.31 -7.85
N GLY A 242 -5.47 29.45 -8.69
CA GLY A 242 -4.11 29.68 -8.24
C GLY A 242 -3.91 31.11 -7.74
N ALA A 243 -3.16 31.25 -6.65
CA ALA A 243 -2.68 32.52 -6.14
C ALA A 243 -1.14 32.54 -6.11
N PRO A 244 -0.49 33.72 -5.98
CA PRO A 244 0.96 33.83 -5.90
C PRO A 244 1.56 32.87 -4.84
N GLY A 245 2.77 32.37 -5.11
CA GLY A 245 3.47 31.45 -4.19
C GLY A 245 2.91 30.02 -4.13
N GLY A 246 2.04 29.62 -5.08
CA GLY A 246 1.51 28.27 -5.17
C GLY A 246 0.38 27.96 -4.16
N SER A 247 -0.18 28.99 -3.53
CA SER A 247 -1.39 28.89 -2.73
C SER A 247 -2.62 28.68 -3.62
N LEU A 248 -3.66 28.04 -3.08
CA LEU A 248 -4.91 27.79 -3.79
C LEU A 248 -6.07 28.42 -3.05
N ARG A 249 -7.00 29.00 -3.81
CA ARG A 249 -8.32 29.41 -3.31
C ARG A 249 -9.39 28.52 -3.94
N TYR A 250 -10.24 27.94 -3.11
CA TYR A 250 -11.39 27.16 -3.57
C TYR A 250 -12.59 28.07 -3.86
N LEU A 251 -13.28 27.79 -4.97
CA LEU A 251 -14.51 28.44 -5.41
C LEU A 251 -15.62 27.38 -5.37
N PRO A 252 -16.50 27.42 -4.35
CA PRO A 252 -17.59 26.46 -4.21
C PRO A 252 -18.59 26.56 -5.36
N SER A 253 -19.16 25.42 -5.74
CA SER A 253 -20.28 25.32 -6.67
C SER A 253 -21.65 25.46 -5.99
N GLY A 254 -21.70 25.30 -4.66
CA GLY A 254 -22.93 25.22 -3.88
C GLY A 254 -23.50 23.80 -3.77
N ARG A 255 -22.86 22.81 -4.42
CA ARG A 255 -23.27 21.39 -4.38
C ARG A 255 -22.45 20.55 -3.40
N GLU A 256 -21.43 21.14 -2.80
CA GLU A 256 -20.57 20.49 -1.82
C GLU A 256 -21.35 20.19 -0.52
N PRO A 257 -21.05 19.07 0.16
CA PRO A 257 -21.48 18.85 1.54
C PRO A 257 -20.59 19.62 2.53
N ARG A 258 -21.00 19.66 3.81
CA ARG A 258 -20.19 20.15 4.93
C ARG A 258 -19.53 18.96 5.64
N LEU A 259 -18.22 18.83 5.53
CA LEU A 259 -17.49 17.66 6.01
C LEU A 259 -16.89 17.89 7.40
N TYR A 260 -17.33 17.12 8.39
CA TYR A 260 -16.72 17.04 9.72
C TYR A 260 -15.76 15.85 9.76
N ALA A 261 -14.49 16.10 9.48
CA ALA A 261 -13.51 15.05 9.18
C ALA A 261 -12.50 14.87 10.30
N GLY A 262 -12.13 13.62 10.58
CA GLY A 262 -11.08 13.33 11.55
C GLY A 262 -10.55 11.92 11.50
N SER A 263 -9.50 11.68 12.27
CA SER A 263 -8.84 10.39 12.42
C SER A 263 -8.29 10.25 13.83
N ARG A 264 -7.78 9.07 14.18
CA ARG A 264 -7.06 8.88 15.45
C ARG A 264 -5.88 9.83 15.61
N ARG A 265 -5.11 10.07 14.54
CA ARG A 265 -3.94 10.98 14.56
C ARG A 265 -4.34 12.45 14.49
N GLY A 266 -5.58 12.76 14.08
CA GLY A 266 -6.10 14.12 13.96
C GLY A 266 -5.56 14.94 12.77
N VAL A 267 -4.53 14.44 12.08
CA VAL A 267 -3.97 15.05 10.86
C VAL A 267 -4.13 14.13 9.64
N PRO A 268 -4.26 14.69 8.44
CA PRO A 268 -4.15 13.96 7.17
C PRO A 268 -2.76 13.35 6.95
N LEU A 269 -2.66 12.42 6.00
CA LEU A 269 -1.37 11.95 5.52
C LEU A 269 -0.56 13.13 4.95
N PRO A 270 0.74 13.25 5.28
CA PRO A 270 1.59 14.28 4.70
C PRO A 270 1.73 14.02 3.19
N PRO A 271 1.81 15.06 2.34
CA PRO A 271 1.99 14.86 0.90
C PRO A 271 3.29 14.13 0.58
N LYS A 272 3.37 13.57 -0.62
CA LYS A 272 4.63 13.06 -1.18
C LYS A 272 5.67 14.21 -1.22
N PRO A 273 6.94 13.93 -0.87
CA PRO A 273 8.01 14.89 -1.10
C PRO A 273 8.11 15.26 -2.59
N SER A 274 8.52 16.49 -2.91
CA SER A 274 8.69 16.91 -4.30
C SER A 274 9.74 16.04 -5.01
N ALA A 275 9.39 15.52 -6.19
CA ALA A 275 10.31 14.75 -7.03
C ALA A 275 11.43 15.63 -7.63
N THR A 276 11.26 16.95 -7.65
CA THR A 276 12.23 17.92 -8.17
C THR A 276 13.23 18.41 -7.13
N ALA A 277 13.09 18.00 -5.86
CA ALA A 277 14.05 18.35 -4.83
C ALA A 277 15.41 17.70 -5.17
N PRO A 278 16.54 18.41 -5.02
CA PRO A 278 17.86 17.81 -5.22
C PRO A 278 18.00 16.59 -4.32
N ALA A 279 18.26 15.43 -4.92
CA ALA A 279 18.59 14.24 -4.16
C ALA A 279 19.93 14.47 -3.45
N ALA A 280 20.02 14.12 -2.18
CA ALA A 280 21.32 13.96 -1.55
C ALA A 280 22.12 12.91 -2.34
N PRO A 281 23.46 13.02 -2.48
CA PRO A 281 24.26 12.02 -3.19
C PRO A 281 23.98 10.62 -2.63
N ASP A 282 24.11 9.52 -3.37
CA ASP A 282 23.85 8.20 -2.76
C ASP A 282 24.89 7.92 -1.65
N GLY A 283 24.43 7.48 -0.49
CA GLY A 283 25.26 7.13 0.66
C GLY A 283 25.31 5.63 0.94
N GLY A 284 24.51 4.82 0.24
CA GLY A 284 24.26 3.42 0.61
C GLY A 284 23.57 3.31 1.96
N LEU A 285 23.48 2.08 2.47
CA LEU A 285 23.16 1.80 3.88
C LEU A 285 24.46 1.72 4.67
N ARG A 286 24.54 2.36 5.83
CA ARG A 286 25.74 2.38 6.68
C ARG A 286 25.57 1.66 8.01
N PHE A 287 24.43 1.84 8.66
CA PHE A 287 24.15 1.34 10.00
C PHE A 287 23.21 0.14 9.97
N ALA A 288 22.12 0.22 9.19
CA ALA A 288 21.12 -0.83 9.06
C ALA A 288 21.39 -1.73 7.84
N THR A 289 22.65 -2.16 7.66
CA THR A 289 23.00 -3.12 6.60
C THR A 289 22.51 -4.53 6.95
N PRO A 290 22.25 -5.40 5.96
CA PRO A 290 21.89 -6.80 6.24
C PRO A 290 22.91 -7.49 7.18
N GLY A 291 24.20 -7.26 6.96
CA GLY A 291 25.27 -7.80 7.81
C GLY A 291 25.23 -7.29 9.24
N ALA A 292 25.03 -5.99 9.44
CA ALA A 292 24.93 -5.39 10.78
C ALA A 292 23.70 -5.91 11.53
N CYS A 293 22.55 -6.01 10.85
CA CYS A 293 21.33 -6.54 11.45
C CYS A 293 21.47 -8.03 11.81
N ARG A 294 22.05 -8.87 10.94
CA ARG A 294 22.33 -10.29 11.26
C ARG A 294 23.29 -10.43 12.43
N ALA A 295 24.35 -9.61 12.48
CA ALA A 295 25.29 -9.62 13.61
C ALA A 295 24.62 -9.21 14.93
N ALA A 296 23.66 -8.28 14.89
CA ALA A 296 22.87 -7.91 16.06
C ALA A 296 21.94 -9.05 16.51
N LEU A 297 21.27 -9.73 15.57
CA LEU A 297 20.37 -10.86 15.82
C LEU A 297 21.09 -12.13 16.28
N ALA A 298 22.36 -12.31 15.94
CA ALA A 298 23.16 -13.46 16.36
C ALA A 298 23.49 -13.47 17.87
N ARG A 299 23.22 -12.38 18.59
CA ARG A 299 23.49 -12.29 20.03
C ARG A 299 22.45 -13.10 20.82
N PRO A 300 22.85 -13.82 21.88
CA PRO A 300 21.90 -14.55 22.73
C PRO A 300 20.80 -13.62 23.28
N GLY A 301 19.55 -14.00 23.05
CA GLY A 301 18.37 -13.24 23.50
C GLY A 301 18.10 -11.95 22.71
N ALA A 302 18.74 -11.75 21.56
CA ALA A 302 18.50 -10.61 20.67
C ALA A 302 17.02 -10.45 20.32
N SER A 303 16.55 -9.20 20.17
CA SER A 303 15.22 -8.91 19.65
C SER A 303 15.28 -7.81 18.60
N PHE A 304 14.34 -7.85 17.67
CA PHE A 304 14.23 -6.81 16.63
C PHE A 304 14.19 -5.40 17.25
N GLY A 305 13.29 -5.18 18.21
CA GLY A 305 13.08 -3.87 18.81
C GLY A 305 14.26 -3.33 19.61
N ARG A 306 15.06 -4.19 20.24
CA ARG A 306 16.20 -3.76 21.06
C ARG A 306 17.51 -3.69 20.28
N ASP A 307 17.74 -4.62 19.36
CA ASP A 307 19.06 -4.81 18.74
C ASP A 307 19.10 -4.37 17.27
N VAL A 308 17.98 -4.41 16.54
CA VAL A 308 17.90 -4.01 15.12
C VAL A 308 17.30 -2.62 14.95
N TRP A 309 16.23 -2.30 15.67
CA TRP A 309 15.55 -1.01 15.53
C TRP A 309 16.46 0.20 15.79
N PRO A 310 17.40 0.20 16.77
CA PRO A 310 18.35 1.30 16.91
C PRO A 310 19.24 1.52 15.67
N LEU A 311 19.60 0.46 14.94
CA LEU A 311 20.34 0.58 13.68
C LEU A 311 19.50 1.28 12.61
N VAL A 312 18.21 0.94 12.53
CA VAL A 312 17.26 1.60 11.64
C VAL A 312 17.14 3.08 12.00
N LEU A 313 16.93 3.40 13.28
CA LEU A 313 16.86 4.80 13.74
C LEU A 313 18.13 5.58 13.41
N ALA A 314 19.31 4.96 13.57
CA ALA A 314 20.58 5.57 13.20
C ALA A 314 20.66 5.85 11.69
N GLU A 315 20.25 4.90 10.85
CA GLU A 315 20.22 5.07 9.40
C GLU A 315 19.29 6.23 8.98
N LEU A 316 18.09 6.29 9.55
CA LEU A 316 17.11 7.35 9.23
C LEU A 316 17.60 8.74 9.64
N ALA A 317 18.16 8.86 10.84
CA ALA A 317 18.75 10.11 11.32
C ALA A 317 19.97 10.53 10.48
N TRP A 318 20.81 9.58 10.10
CA TRP A 318 21.95 9.84 9.22
C TRP A 318 21.51 10.38 7.85
N HIS A 319 20.54 9.74 7.19
CA HIS A 319 19.98 10.24 5.93
C HIS A 319 19.37 11.64 6.06
N HIS A 320 18.61 11.89 7.14
CA HIS A 320 18.01 13.19 7.42
C HIS A 320 19.08 14.29 7.54
N TYR A 321 20.07 14.09 8.41
CA TYR A 321 21.11 15.10 8.65
C TYR A 321 22.00 15.28 7.42
N ARG A 322 22.36 14.20 6.71
CA ARG A 322 23.15 14.32 5.48
C ARG A 322 22.47 15.20 4.44
N ALA A 323 21.17 15.02 4.25
CA ALA A 323 20.39 15.84 3.33
C ALA A 323 20.26 17.29 3.83
N LEU A 324 20.13 17.51 5.15
CA LEU A 324 20.08 18.86 5.72
C LEU A 324 21.40 19.61 5.51
N PHE A 325 22.54 18.99 5.82
CA PHE A 325 23.87 19.60 5.64
C PHE A 325 24.16 19.91 4.17
N ALA A 326 23.71 19.05 3.24
CA ALA A 326 23.88 19.27 1.81
C ALA A 326 22.97 20.39 1.28
N ALA A 327 21.71 20.44 1.71
CA ALA A 327 20.73 21.37 1.18
C ALA A 327 20.74 22.76 1.86
N ALA A 328 21.21 22.84 3.10
CA ALA A 328 21.17 24.06 3.89
C ALA A 328 22.35 24.16 4.88
N PRO A 329 23.61 24.27 4.39
CA PRO A 329 24.79 24.37 5.25
C PRO A 329 24.71 25.54 6.24
N ASP A 330 24.10 26.67 5.84
CA ASP A 330 23.92 27.86 6.70
C ASP A 330 23.02 27.62 7.91
N ARG A 331 22.30 26.49 7.96
CA ARG A 331 21.44 26.08 9.09
C ARG A 331 22.16 25.11 10.04
N THR A 332 23.46 24.92 9.84
CA THR A 332 24.31 24.03 10.63
C THR A 332 25.49 24.78 11.25
N CYS A 333 26.03 24.27 12.35
CA CYS A 333 27.12 24.91 13.11
C CYS A 333 28.46 24.15 13.05
N MET A 334 28.55 23.12 12.21
CA MET A 334 29.78 22.37 11.98
C MET A 334 29.82 21.81 10.56
N THR A 335 30.94 21.23 10.14
CA THR A 335 31.02 20.57 8.84
C THR A 335 30.30 19.24 8.84
N TRP A 336 29.86 18.77 7.67
CA TRP A 336 29.29 17.43 7.52
C TRP A 336 30.31 16.37 7.94
N GLN A 337 31.58 16.55 7.61
CA GLN A 337 32.67 15.63 7.94
C GLN A 337 32.82 15.45 9.45
N ASP A 338 32.82 16.54 10.21
CA ASP A 338 32.92 16.50 11.68
C ASP A 338 31.68 15.87 12.31
N PHE A 339 30.50 16.21 11.79
CA PHE A 339 29.24 15.62 12.25
C PHE A 339 29.22 14.12 11.99
N ASP A 340 29.56 13.70 10.77
CA ASP A 340 29.54 12.31 10.32
C ASP A 340 30.50 11.42 11.11
N ALA A 341 31.72 11.91 11.36
CA ALA A 341 32.72 11.22 12.16
C ALA A 341 32.25 11.01 13.61
N GLN A 342 31.69 12.05 14.23
CA GLN A 342 31.13 11.94 15.59
C GLN A 342 29.88 11.05 15.62
N TYR A 343 29.00 11.17 14.62
CA TYR A 343 27.78 10.38 14.51
C TYR A 343 28.10 8.87 14.45
N ALA A 344 29.09 8.48 13.66
CA ALA A 344 29.51 7.10 13.51
C ALA A 344 30.08 6.47 14.79
N LEU A 345 30.62 7.28 15.71
CA LEU A 345 31.09 6.82 17.02
C LEU A 345 29.97 6.74 18.07
N LEU A 346 28.92 7.54 17.89
CA LEU A 346 27.88 7.78 18.89
C LEU A 346 26.54 7.11 18.58
N PHE A 347 26.37 6.49 17.41
CA PHE A 347 25.06 6.02 16.91
C PHE A 347 24.30 5.04 17.83
N THR A 348 24.99 4.39 18.76
CA THR A 348 24.39 3.49 19.77
C THR A 348 23.99 4.21 21.08
N ASP A 349 24.38 5.47 21.27
CA ASP A 349 24.06 6.30 22.44
C ASP A 349 23.12 7.45 22.03
N ALA A 350 21.82 7.22 22.20
CA ALA A 350 20.78 8.18 21.85
C ALA A 350 20.93 9.54 22.57
N GLY A 351 21.43 9.55 23.81
CA GLY A 351 21.64 10.77 24.58
C GLY A 351 22.76 11.62 24.00
N ARG A 352 23.88 11.00 23.65
CA ARG A 352 25.01 11.69 23.00
C ARG A 352 24.68 12.12 21.58
N LEU A 353 23.93 11.33 20.81
CA LEU A 353 23.43 11.73 19.49
C LEU A 353 22.51 12.95 19.58
N ALA A 354 21.60 13.00 20.55
CA ALA A 354 20.73 14.16 20.75
C ALA A 354 21.55 15.41 21.08
N LYS A 355 22.63 15.27 21.87
CA LYS A 355 23.57 16.38 22.16
C LYS A 355 24.31 16.83 20.89
N LEU A 356 24.83 15.89 20.10
CA LEU A 356 25.49 16.18 18.82
C LEU A 356 24.54 16.91 17.86
N ALA A 357 23.32 16.41 17.68
CA ALA A 357 22.31 17.04 16.84
C ALA A 357 21.95 18.46 17.30
N ARG A 358 21.86 18.73 18.61
CA ARG A 358 21.61 20.08 19.13
C ARG A 358 22.76 21.04 18.87
N ALA A 359 24.00 20.57 19.00
CA ALA A 359 25.19 21.36 18.73
C ALA A 359 25.35 21.66 17.24
N ALA A 360 25.02 20.69 16.38
CA ALA A 360 25.17 20.80 14.94
C ALA A 360 24.03 21.56 14.24
N VAL A 361 22.80 21.43 14.75
CA VAL A 361 21.58 21.97 14.13
C VAL A 361 20.85 22.82 15.18
N PRO A 362 21.01 24.16 15.19
CA PRO A 362 20.45 25.01 16.24
C PRO A 362 18.92 25.08 16.26
N ASP A 363 18.29 25.10 15.08
CA ASP A 363 16.83 25.17 14.95
C ASP A 363 16.20 23.80 15.28
N PRO A 364 15.35 23.69 16.32
CA PRO A 364 14.63 22.45 16.61
C PRO A 364 13.75 21.95 15.46
N ALA A 365 13.30 22.82 14.55
CA ALA A 365 12.46 22.44 13.41
C ALA A 365 13.22 21.63 12.34
N ASP A 366 14.56 21.67 12.36
CA ASP A 366 15.42 20.90 11.45
C ASP A 366 15.96 19.62 12.04
N ARG A 367 15.76 19.39 13.33
CA ARG A 367 16.19 18.15 13.99
C ARG A 367 15.19 17.05 13.68
N LEU A 368 15.69 15.84 13.47
CA LEU A 368 14.82 14.69 13.30
C LEU A 368 14.14 14.36 14.63
N ASP A 369 12.81 14.36 14.61
CA ASP A 369 11.95 13.98 15.74
C ASP A 369 10.87 13.03 15.23
N LEU A 370 11.16 11.72 15.29
CA LEU A 370 10.27 10.68 14.78
C LEU A 370 8.98 10.57 15.59
N ASP A 371 9.03 10.84 16.90
CA ASP A 371 7.84 10.79 17.76
C ASP A 371 6.87 11.91 17.38
N ARG A 372 7.38 13.12 17.16
CA ARG A 372 6.57 14.25 16.67
C ARG A 372 6.06 14.03 15.25
N LEU A 373 6.80 13.34 14.39
CA LEU A 373 6.31 12.95 13.06
C LEU A 373 5.22 11.87 13.15
N ALA A 374 5.34 10.95 14.10
CA ALA A 374 4.37 9.89 14.35
C ALA A 374 3.07 10.41 14.97
N ASP A 375 3.14 11.39 15.85
CA ASP A 375 1.97 12.02 16.45
C ASP A 375 2.13 13.54 16.57
N PRO A 376 1.85 14.30 15.49
CA PRO A 376 2.08 15.75 15.46
C PRO A 376 1.20 16.55 16.43
N LEU A 377 0.16 15.92 16.99
CA LEU A 377 -0.78 16.54 17.92
C LEU A 377 -0.70 15.93 19.33
N ALA A 378 0.29 15.07 19.60
CA ALA A 378 0.49 14.46 20.90
C ALA A 378 0.48 15.52 22.02
N GLY A 379 -0.31 15.26 23.07
CA GLY A 379 -0.41 16.13 24.25
C GLY A 379 -1.09 17.49 24.04
N ARG A 380 -1.54 17.84 22.82
CA ARG A 380 -2.19 19.14 22.57
C ARG A 380 -3.63 19.13 23.08
N ARG A 381 -4.03 20.22 23.72
CA ARG A 381 -5.43 20.57 24.02
C ARG A 381 -5.75 21.88 23.33
N PHE A 382 -6.96 21.99 22.80
CA PHE A 382 -7.41 23.18 22.07
C PHE A 382 -8.47 23.90 22.90
N THR A 383 -8.47 25.23 22.84
CA THR A 383 -9.45 26.06 23.57
C THR A 383 -10.84 26.06 22.92
N GLY A 384 -10.96 25.55 21.70
CA GLY A 384 -12.21 25.39 20.97
C GLY A 384 -11.99 24.98 19.51
N GLY A 385 -13.09 24.87 18.75
CA GLY A 385 -13.06 24.47 17.34
C GLY A 385 -12.23 25.41 16.46
N ASP A 386 -12.32 26.72 16.67
CA ASP A 386 -11.57 27.71 15.89
C ASP A 386 -10.06 27.62 16.13
N ASP A 387 -9.66 27.38 17.38
CA ASP A 387 -8.27 27.18 17.73
C ASP A 387 -7.70 25.92 17.07
N LEU A 388 -8.46 24.82 17.08
CA LEU A 388 -8.13 23.62 16.32
C LEU A 388 -7.97 23.91 14.82
N GLN A 389 -8.93 24.61 14.19
CA GLN A 389 -8.87 24.90 12.75
C GLN A 389 -7.63 25.73 12.40
N ARG A 390 -7.33 26.79 13.17
CA ARG A 390 -6.13 27.62 12.95
C ARG A 390 -4.85 26.80 13.07
N GLN A 391 -4.72 26.00 14.13
CA GLN A 391 -3.51 25.23 14.39
C GLN A 391 -3.31 24.08 13.39
N LEU A 392 -4.40 23.44 12.93
CA LEU A 392 -4.32 22.41 11.89
C LEU A 392 -3.99 22.99 10.51
N ARG A 393 -4.61 24.11 10.11
CA ARG A 393 -4.26 24.79 8.85
C ARG A 393 -2.79 25.23 8.85
N ALA A 394 -2.30 25.77 9.96
CA ALA A 394 -0.88 26.11 10.13
C ALA A 394 0.04 24.88 10.00
N HIS A 395 -0.35 23.73 10.60
CA HIS A 395 0.38 22.48 10.48
C HIS A 395 0.43 21.96 9.03
N LEU A 396 -0.71 21.98 8.31
CA LEU A 396 -0.79 21.58 6.91
C LEU A 396 0.09 22.47 6.02
N ALA A 397 0.01 23.79 6.19
CA ALA A 397 0.83 24.75 5.46
C ALA A 397 2.33 24.55 5.73
N ALA A 398 2.72 24.33 6.99
CA ALA A 398 4.12 24.06 7.36
C ALA A 398 4.63 22.74 6.75
N THR A 399 3.79 21.70 6.76
CA THR A 399 4.14 20.40 6.18
C THR A 399 4.27 20.48 4.65
N LEU A 400 3.38 21.22 3.98
CA LEU A 400 3.49 21.51 2.55
C LEU A 400 4.79 22.23 2.21
N ARG A 401 5.17 23.27 2.96
CA ARG A 401 6.43 23.99 2.76
C ARG A 401 7.64 23.07 2.93
N ARG A 402 7.69 22.27 4.00
CA ARG A 402 8.81 21.35 4.27
C ARG A 402 8.93 20.27 3.21
N ARG A 403 7.82 19.70 2.72
CA ARG A 403 7.87 18.55 1.81
C ARG A 403 7.91 18.90 0.33
N THR A 404 7.43 20.08 -0.04
CA THR A 404 7.26 20.44 -1.45
C THR A 404 8.03 21.69 -1.86
N GLY A 405 8.61 22.41 -0.88
CA GLY A 405 9.46 23.58 -1.12
C GLY A 405 10.94 23.23 -1.35
N PRO A 406 11.80 24.25 -1.49
CA PRO A 406 13.23 24.07 -1.76
C PRO A 406 13.99 23.23 -0.72
N ALA A 407 13.51 23.23 0.54
CA ALA A 407 14.11 22.49 1.65
C ALA A 407 13.55 21.07 1.82
N ALA A 408 12.99 20.46 0.77
CA ALA A 408 12.38 19.12 0.85
C ALA A 408 13.38 17.94 0.92
N GLY A 409 14.68 18.21 0.75
CA GLY A 409 15.74 17.21 0.76
C GLY A 409 15.70 16.26 1.97
N PRO A 410 15.67 16.75 3.22
CA PRO A 410 15.61 15.90 4.41
C PRO A 410 14.38 14.97 4.46
N GLU A 411 13.21 15.47 4.06
CA GLU A 411 11.97 14.67 4.03
C GLU A 411 12.03 13.58 2.95
N LEU A 412 12.62 13.88 1.79
CA LEU A 412 12.86 12.90 0.74
C LEU A 412 13.86 11.83 1.18
N ALA A 413 14.96 12.24 1.81
CA ALA A 413 15.99 11.33 2.33
C ALA A 413 15.45 10.41 3.42
N LEU A 414 14.59 10.91 4.31
CA LEU A 414 13.92 10.12 5.34
C LEU A 414 13.01 9.04 4.72
N VAL A 415 12.23 9.39 3.70
CA VAL A 415 11.36 8.43 3.00
C VAL A 415 12.19 7.37 2.26
N ASP A 416 13.31 7.76 1.64
CA ASP A 416 14.20 6.80 0.98
C ASP A 416 14.89 5.87 2.00
N GLY A 417 15.36 6.40 3.13
CA GLY A 417 15.93 5.62 4.22
C GLY A 417 14.93 4.60 4.79
N LEU A 418 13.67 4.99 4.99
CA LEU A 418 12.60 4.07 5.41
C LEU A 418 12.37 2.95 4.40
N ARG A 419 12.41 3.26 3.10
CA ARG A 419 12.28 2.26 2.05
C ARG A 419 13.46 1.27 2.08
N ARG A 420 14.70 1.76 2.08
CA ARG A 420 15.92 0.92 2.05
C ARG A 420 16.01 0.03 3.29
N THR A 421 15.74 0.58 4.47
CA THR A 421 15.73 -0.21 5.72
C THR A 421 14.58 -1.21 5.76
N GLY A 422 13.41 -0.88 5.21
CA GLY A 422 12.32 -1.83 5.04
C GLY A 422 12.68 -3.00 4.12
N GLU A 423 13.43 -2.75 3.04
CA GLU A 423 13.95 -3.80 2.14
C GLU A 423 14.91 -4.77 2.86
N VAL A 424 15.74 -4.26 3.77
CA VAL A 424 16.62 -5.09 4.62
C VAL A 424 15.80 -5.96 5.56
N VAL A 425 14.80 -5.40 6.25
CA VAL A 425 13.95 -6.17 7.16
C VAL A 425 13.21 -7.29 6.42
N GLU A 426 12.72 -7.00 5.22
CA GLU A 426 12.11 -8.02 4.40
C GLU A 426 13.11 -9.10 3.97
N GLU A 427 14.34 -8.74 3.59
CA GLU A 427 15.38 -9.72 3.29
C GLU A 427 15.64 -10.66 4.48
N LEU A 428 15.77 -10.11 5.69
CA LEU A 428 15.99 -10.88 6.92
C LEU A 428 14.85 -11.86 7.18
N TRP A 429 13.59 -11.40 7.06
CA TRP A 429 12.44 -12.28 7.18
C TRP A 429 12.47 -13.44 6.17
N ARG A 430 12.75 -13.13 4.90
CA ARG A 430 12.76 -14.14 3.83
C ARG A 430 13.89 -15.15 3.97
N SER A 431 15.00 -14.73 4.58
CA SER A 431 16.17 -15.59 4.84
C SER A 431 15.97 -16.47 6.09
N GLY A 432 14.89 -16.26 6.84
CA GLY A 432 14.63 -16.95 8.11
C GLY A 432 15.38 -16.35 9.30
N ASP A 433 15.99 -15.16 9.15
CA ASP A 433 16.70 -14.45 10.22
C ASP A 433 15.72 -13.83 11.25
N LEU A 434 14.44 -13.63 10.87
CA LEU A 434 13.39 -13.11 11.75
C LEU A 434 12.26 -14.13 11.94
N ASP A 435 11.88 -14.37 13.19
CA ASP A 435 10.70 -15.12 13.55
C ASP A 435 9.40 -14.29 13.38
N GLU A 436 8.25 -14.95 13.48
CA GLU A 436 6.93 -14.32 13.29
C GLU A 436 6.70 -13.14 14.26
N ALA A 437 7.14 -13.26 15.52
CA ALA A 437 7.01 -12.22 16.52
C ALA A 437 7.86 -10.98 16.19
N SER A 438 9.08 -11.18 15.71
CA SER A 438 9.99 -10.10 15.29
C SER A 438 9.48 -9.39 14.04
N VAL A 439 8.89 -10.12 13.10
CA VAL A 439 8.25 -9.53 11.91
C VAL A 439 7.05 -8.67 12.33
N ALA A 440 6.20 -9.17 13.23
CA ALA A 440 5.08 -8.40 13.76
C ALA A 440 5.57 -7.11 14.46
N ASP A 441 6.66 -7.18 15.24
CA ASP A 441 7.26 -6.00 15.86
C ASP A 441 7.83 -5.01 14.83
N ALA A 442 8.52 -5.52 13.81
CA ALA A 442 9.03 -4.70 12.72
C ALA A 442 7.89 -3.98 11.98
N LEU A 443 6.83 -4.68 11.61
CA LEU A 443 5.66 -4.09 10.94
C LEU A 443 5.01 -2.97 11.77
N ARG A 444 4.88 -3.16 13.09
CA ARG A 444 4.36 -2.11 13.99
C ARG A 444 5.23 -0.87 13.98
N ARG A 445 6.56 -1.02 14.04
CA ARG A 445 7.53 0.10 14.04
C ARG A 445 7.57 0.80 12.68
N PHE A 446 7.54 0.05 11.58
CA PHE A 446 7.51 0.58 10.21
C PHE A 446 6.15 1.16 9.79
N ALA A 447 5.11 1.05 10.61
CA ALA A 447 3.83 1.74 10.35
C ALA A 447 4.00 3.27 10.22
N LEU A 448 5.01 3.84 10.89
CA LEU A 448 5.42 5.24 10.68
C LEU A 448 5.87 5.48 9.23
N GLY A 449 6.64 4.56 8.65
CA GLY A 449 7.08 4.59 7.26
C GLY A 449 5.89 4.63 6.30
N THR A 450 4.86 3.83 6.54
CA THR A 450 3.61 3.87 5.75
C THR A 450 2.97 5.26 5.81
N TYR A 451 2.87 5.86 7.00
CA TYR A 451 2.32 7.22 7.15
C TYR A 451 3.14 8.27 6.40
N LEU A 452 4.47 8.24 6.52
CA LEU A 452 5.35 9.25 5.94
C LEU A 452 5.51 9.11 4.42
N SER A 453 5.35 7.91 3.86
CA SER A 453 5.61 7.62 2.45
C SER A 453 4.36 7.47 1.59
N SER A 454 3.18 7.21 2.18
CA SER A 454 1.94 6.90 1.43
C SER A 454 1.04 8.13 1.20
N GLY A 455 1.59 9.33 1.35
CA GLY A 455 0.90 10.60 1.13
C GLY A 455 0.22 10.78 -0.23
N PRO A 456 -0.74 11.71 -0.33
CA PRO A 456 -1.29 12.11 -1.62
C PRO A 456 -0.28 12.94 -2.44
N PRO A 457 -0.54 13.14 -3.74
CA PRO A 457 0.17 14.14 -4.55
C PRO A 457 0.18 15.52 -3.87
N PRO A 458 1.27 16.30 -3.98
CA PRO A 458 1.38 17.65 -3.42
C PRO A 458 0.17 18.54 -3.69
N LEU A 459 -0.32 18.58 -4.93
CA LEU A 459 -1.48 19.37 -5.31
C LEU A 459 -2.73 19.01 -4.51
N ARG A 460 -2.98 17.72 -4.24
CA ARG A 460 -4.13 17.25 -3.45
C ARG A 460 -4.06 17.73 -1.99
N ALA A 461 -2.86 17.83 -1.42
CA ALA A 461 -2.68 18.39 -0.09
C ALA A 461 -2.91 19.92 -0.06
N ARG A 462 -2.49 20.66 -1.10
CA ARG A 462 -2.82 22.08 -1.25
C ARG A 462 -4.32 22.32 -1.39
N GLN A 463 -4.99 21.47 -2.16
CA GLN A 463 -6.45 21.51 -2.33
C GLN A 463 -7.18 21.25 -1.00
N LEU A 464 -6.73 20.28 -0.20
CA LEU A 464 -7.28 20.06 1.14
C LEU A 464 -7.15 21.29 2.05
N LEU A 465 -5.99 21.95 2.03
CA LEU A 465 -5.80 23.20 2.79
C LEU A 465 -6.80 24.28 2.34
N ALA A 466 -6.93 24.51 1.03
CA ALA A 466 -7.86 25.48 0.47
C ALA A 466 -9.33 25.16 0.78
N LEU A 467 -9.70 23.88 0.79
CA LEU A 467 -11.05 23.43 1.17
C LEU A 467 -11.33 23.60 2.66
N ALA A 468 -10.32 23.40 3.51
CA ALA A 468 -10.42 23.68 4.93
C ALA A 468 -10.56 25.19 5.19
N GLU A 469 -9.84 26.03 4.45
CA GLU A 469 -9.95 27.50 4.51
C GLU A 469 -11.32 28.00 4.03
N ALA A 470 -11.88 27.39 2.99
CA ALA A 470 -13.21 27.68 2.48
C ALA A 470 -14.37 27.14 3.35
N GLY A 471 -14.07 26.41 4.43
CA GLY A 471 -15.08 25.88 5.35
C GLY A 471 -15.86 24.65 4.84
N VAL A 472 -15.43 24.06 3.72
CA VAL A 472 -15.99 22.78 3.22
C VAL A 472 -15.57 21.63 4.13
N VAL A 473 -14.33 21.68 4.64
CA VAL A 473 -13.78 20.71 5.59
C VAL A 473 -13.56 21.37 6.94
N THR A 474 -14.17 20.81 7.98
CA THR A 474 -13.95 21.15 9.38
C THR A 474 -13.32 19.95 10.08
N PHE A 475 -12.15 20.13 10.68
CA PHE A 475 -11.48 19.05 11.39
C PHE A 475 -12.06 18.86 12.80
N VAL A 476 -12.30 17.61 13.20
CA VAL A 476 -12.84 17.27 14.53
C VAL A 476 -11.74 17.23 15.61
N GLY A 477 -10.51 16.90 15.23
CA GLY A 477 -9.34 16.85 16.11
C GLY A 477 -8.76 15.44 16.33
N PRO A 478 -7.66 15.32 17.09
CA PRO A 478 -6.99 14.06 17.35
C PRO A 478 -7.79 13.16 18.28
N GLY A 479 -7.63 11.84 18.13
CA GLY A 479 -8.38 10.86 18.90
C GLY A 479 -9.88 10.84 18.57
N MET A 480 -10.29 11.32 17.39
CA MET A 480 -11.70 11.41 17.01
C MET A 480 -12.42 10.07 17.21
N ARG A 481 -13.58 10.13 17.86
CA ARG A 481 -14.53 9.04 18.02
C ARG A 481 -15.82 9.36 17.27
N VAL A 482 -16.45 8.32 16.74
CA VAL A 482 -17.77 8.43 16.11
C VAL A 482 -18.72 7.54 16.89
N GLU A 483 -19.74 8.15 17.48
CA GLU A 483 -20.81 7.49 18.21
C GLU A 483 -22.07 7.49 17.36
N THR A 484 -22.89 6.45 17.50
CA THR A 484 -24.20 6.37 16.84
C THR A 484 -25.27 6.68 17.87
N GLY A 485 -25.99 7.78 17.69
CA GLY A 485 -27.13 8.16 18.52
C GLY A 485 -28.46 7.98 17.78
N PRO A 486 -29.61 8.23 18.46
CA PRO A 486 -30.94 8.09 17.84
C PRO A 486 -31.18 9.02 16.66
N ALA A 487 -30.57 10.21 16.69
CA ALA A 487 -30.77 11.28 15.70
C ALA A 487 -29.64 11.39 14.65
N GLY A 488 -28.57 10.60 14.76
CA GLY A 488 -27.44 10.71 13.83
C GLY A 488 -26.12 10.18 14.38
N PHE A 489 -25.08 10.37 13.57
CA PHE A 489 -23.70 10.09 13.92
C PHE A 489 -23.08 11.33 14.58
N ARG A 490 -22.41 11.12 15.72
CA ARG A 490 -21.78 12.18 16.51
C ARG A 490 -20.27 12.01 16.49
N ALA A 491 -19.56 13.02 15.99
CA ALA A 491 -18.10 13.06 15.99
C ALA A 491 -17.59 13.99 17.08
N LEU A 492 -16.65 13.48 17.89
CA LEU A 492 -16.09 14.19 19.02
C LEU A 492 -14.60 13.88 19.18
N SER A 493 -13.88 14.81 19.80
CA SER A 493 -12.45 14.69 20.09
C SER A 493 -12.18 14.99 21.57
N PRO A 494 -11.45 14.14 22.29
CA PRO A 494 -11.07 14.43 23.68
C PRO A 494 -10.14 15.64 23.80
N ALA A 495 -9.47 16.05 22.73
CA ALA A 495 -8.59 17.21 22.71
C ALA A 495 -9.36 18.54 22.52
N VAL A 496 -10.65 18.49 22.18
CA VAL A 496 -11.52 19.66 22.02
C VAL A 496 -12.81 19.47 22.84
N PRO A 497 -12.73 19.57 24.19
CA PRO A 497 -13.89 19.35 25.04
C PRO A 497 -15.06 20.28 24.68
N GLY A 498 -16.27 19.73 24.65
CA GLY A 498 -17.50 20.48 24.33
C GLY A 498 -17.83 20.62 22.83
N ALA A 499 -16.89 20.33 21.92
CA ALA A 499 -17.17 20.32 20.49
C ALA A 499 -17.75 18.96 20.04
N VAL A 500 -18.98 18.98 19.54
CA VAL A 500 -19.65 17.81 18.95
C VAL A 500 -20.20 18.19 17.58
N HIS A 501 -19.92 17.35 16.58
CA HIS A 501 -20.47 17.49 15.24
C HIS A 501 -21.43 16.36 14.93
N GLU A 502 -22.66 16.69 14.54
CA GLU A 502 -23.71 15.70 14.29
C GLU A 502 -24.14 15.70 12.81
N ALA A 503 -24.41 14.52 12.26
CA ALA A 503 -24.84 14.34 10.88
C ALA A 503 -25.69 13.08 10.70
N ALA A 504 -26.64 13.12 9.76
CA ALA A 504 -27.39 11.93 9.33
C ALA A 504 -26.56 11.00 8.42
N VAL A 505 -25.43 11.48 7.91
CA VAL A 505 -24.54 10.76 7.00
C VAL A 505 -23.19 10.50 7.67
N LEU A 506 -22.76 9.24 7.67
CA LEU A 506 -21.40 8.82 7.99
C LEU A 506 -20.70 8.30 6.74
N LEU A 507 -19.62 8.98 6.37
CA LEU A 507 -18.67 8.54 5.36
C LEU A 507 -17.46 7.90 6.06
N ASP A 508 -17.36 6.57 6.02
CA ASP A 508 -16.18 5.85 6.51
C ASP A 508 -15.13 5.78 5.39
N ALA A 509 -14.31 6.83 5.30
CA ALA A 509 -13.24 6.99 4.32
C ALA A 509 -11.96 6.21 4.68
N ARG A 510 -12.13 4.95 5.12
CA ARG A 510 -11.04 4.03 5.43
C ARG A 510 -11.17 2.76 4.61
N LEU A 511 -10.01 2.14 4.34
CA LEU A 511 -9.96 0.72 4.02
C LEU A 511 -9.93 -0.03 5.36
N ALA A 512 -11.06 -0.61 5.76
CA ALA A 512 -11.13 -1.40 6.99
C ALA A 512 -10.56 -2.80 6.73
N PRO A 513 -9.76 -3.35 7.66
CA PRO A 513 -9.32 -4.74 7.55
C PRO A 513 -10.54 -5.66 7.44
N ALA A 514 -10.44 -6.65 6.55
CA ALA A 514 -11.48 -7.64 6.34
C ALA A 514 -11.20 -8.86 7.23
N GLY A 515 -11.56 -8.76 8.51
CA GLY A 515 -11.59 -9.94 9.38
C GLY A 515 -12.54 -11.02 8.82
N PRO A 516 -12.41 -12.29 9.23
CA PRO A 516 -13.20 -13.40 8.70
C PRO A 516 -14.71 -13.16 8.72
N ASP A 517 -15.21 -12.47 9.75
CA ASP A 517 -16.65 -12.19 9.92
C ASP A 517 -17.16 -11.05 9.05
N ARG A 518 -16.25 -10.21 8.53
CA ARG A 518 -16.60 -9.00 7.78
C ARG A 518 -16.12 -9.02 6.35
N VAL A 519 -15.41 -10.05 5.89
CA VAL A 519 -15.00 -10.17 4.50
C VAL A 519 -16.23 -10.30 3.60
N ALA A 520 -16.35 -9.39 2.61
CA ALA A 520 -17.45 -9.40 1.66
C ALA A 520 -17.23 -10.42 0.53
N ASP A 521 -15.98 -10.84 0.31
CA ASP A 521 -15.61 -11.80 -0.72
C ASP A 521 -16.17 -13.21 -0.42
N PRO A 522 -17.00 -13.79 -1.31
CA PRO A 522 -17.68 -15.05 -1.04
C PRO A 522 -16.72 -16.24 -0.97
N LEU A 523 -15.66 -16.25 -1.78
CA LEU A 523 -14.67 -17.33 -1.77
C LEU A 523 -13.91 -17.35 -0.45
N LEU A 524 -13.41 -16.20 0.01
CA LEU A 524 -12.70 -16.12 1.30
C LEU A 524 -13.62 -16.48 2.47
N ARG A 525 -14.90 -16.06 2.43
CA ARG A 525 -15.90 -16.44 3.43
C ARG A 525 -16.14 -17.94 3.45
N ALA A 526 -16.28 -18.58 2.28
CA ALA A 526 -16.51 -20.02 2.18
C ALA A 526 -15.32 -20.83 2.75
N LEU A 527 -14.09 -20.39 2.46
CA LEU A 527 -12.88 -21.01 3.00
C LEU A 527 -12.75 -20.82 4.53
N ALA A 528 -13.01 -19.60 5.02
CA ALA A 528 -12.98 -19.31 6.46
C ALA A 528 -14.05 -20.10 7.23
N ALA A 529 -15.27 -20.18 6.70
CA ALA A 529 -16.38 -20.93 7.31
C ALA A 529 -16.09 -22.44 7.43
N ARG A 530 -15.27 -23.00 6.55
CA ARG A 530 -14.80 -24.40 6.63
C ARG A 530 -13.51 -24.58 7.43
N GLY A 531 -12.95 -23.50 7.98
CA GLY A 531 -11.67 -23.54 8.70
C GLY A 531 -10.46 -23.77 7.78
N GLU A 532 -10.59 -23.64 6.46
CA GLU A 532 -9.50 -23.83 5.49
C GLU A 532 -8.64 -22.57 5.30
N LEU A 533 -8.99 -21.48 5.99
CA LEU A 533 -8.28 -20.21 5.99
C LEU A 533 -8.37 -19.59 7.39
N ALA A 534 -7.41 -19.91 8.24
CA ALA A 534 -7.36 -19.35 9.60
C ALA A 534 -6.91 -17.88 9.57
N PRO A 535 -7.41 -17.03 10.48
CA PRO A 535 -6.87 -15.70 10.68
C PRO A 535 -5.46 -15.77 11.28
N ASP A 536 -4.63 -14.77 10.98
CA ASP A 536 -3.34 -14.58 11.63
C ASP A 536 -3.56 -14.24 13.12
N PRO A 537 -3.02 -15.04 14.07
CA PRO A 537 -3.19 -14.80 15.50
C PRO A 537 -2.60 -13.47 16.00
N ALA A 538 -1.66 -12.87 15.25
CA ALA A 538 -1.07 -11.57 15.58
C ALA A 538 -1.90 -10.38 15.05
N GLY A 539 -2.97 -10.63 14.29
CA GLY A 539 -3.82 -9.58 13.72
C GLY A 539 -4.92 -9.11 14.66
N GLU A 540 -5.08 -7.79 14.78
CA GLU A 540 -6.28 -7.19 15.40
C GLU A 540 -7.52 -7.49 14.53
N ASP A 541 -8.69 -7.70 15.15
CA ASP A 541 -9.99 -7.95 14.51
C ASP A 541 -9.98 -9.07 13.43
N GLY A 542 -9.23 -10.15 13.67
CA GLY A 542 -9.20 -11.32 12.78
C GLY A 542 -8.21 -11.24 11.62
N GLY A 543 -7.38 -10.19 11.52
CA GLY A 543 -6.13 -10.17 10.75
C GLY A 543 -6.18 -10.54 9.26
N PRO A 544 -5.04 -10.47 8.54
CA PRO A 544 -4.90 -11.18 7.26
C PRO A 544 -4.99 -12.71 7.48
N PRO A 545 -5.18 -13.51 6.42
CA PRO A 545 -5.11 -14.96 6.55
C PRO A 545 -3.72 -15.39 7.03
N ARG A 546 -3.67 -16.42 7.89
CA ARG A 546 -2.43 -17.05 8.35
C ARG A 546 -1.79 -17.80 7.18
N LEU A 547 -0.54 -17.47 6.88
CA LEU A 547 0.23 -18.06 5.79
C LEU A 547 1.49 -18.75 6.32
N SER A 548 1.88 -19.86 5.69
CA SER A 548 3.09 -20.60 6.02
C SER A 548 4.32 -19.97 5.35
N GLY A 549 5.16 -19.32 6.15
CA GLY A 549 6.48 -18.81 5.76
C GLY A 549 6.50 -17.94 4.50
N ALA A 550 7.66 -17.92 3.83
CA ALA A 550 7.86 -17.21 2.57
C ALA A 550 7.10 -17.85 1.37
N GLU A 551 6.50 -19.03 1.57
CA GLU A 551 5.80 -19.77 0.52
C GLU A 551 4.37 -19.32 0.30
N LEU A 552 3.78 -18.63 1.29
CA LEU A 552 2.44 -18.05 1.26
C LEU A 552 1.31 -19.07 1.11
N HIS A 553 1.52 -20.29 1.59
CA HIS A 553 0.48 -21.32 1.63
C HIS A 553 -0.51 -21.02 2.77
N PRO A 554 -1.83 -21.02 2.53
CA PRO A 554 -2.79 -20.76 3.59
C PRO A 554 -2.79 -21.89 4.62
N VAL A 555 -2.93 -21.51 5.89
CA VAL A 555 -2.97 -22.42 7.04
C VAL A 555 -4.41 -22.53 7.52
N ALA A 556 -4.90 -23.75 7.69
CA ALA A 556 -6.20 -24.07 8.23
C ALA A 556 -6.25 -23.91 9.76
N ALA A 557 -7.45 -23.91 10.33
CA ALA A 557 -7.67 -23.78 11.77
C ALA A 557 -7.07 -24.96 12.58
N ASP A 558 -6.95 -26.13 11.97
CA ASP A 558 -6.29 -27.32 12.55
C ASP A 558 -4.76 -27.33 12.37
N GLY A 559 -4.18 -26.27 11.78
CA GLY A 559 -2.75 -26.15 11.49
C GLY A 559 -2.32 -26.75 10.14
N THR A 560 -3.25 -27.32 9.36
CA THR A 560 -2.96 -27.89 8.05
C THR A 560 -2.50 -26.83 7.04
N VAL A 561 -1.39 -27.07 6.34
CA VAL A 561 -0.86 -26.15 5.31
C VAL A 561 -1.33 -26.57 3.92
N HIS A 562 -2.15 -25.76 3.25
CA HIS A 562 -2.67 -26.07 1.92
C HIS A 562 -1.64 -25.81 0.80
N ARG A 563 -0.75 -26.78 0.53
CA ARG A 563 0.38 -26.64 -0.43
C ARG A 563 -0.03 -26.44 -1.90
N ASP A 564 -1.24 -26.84 -2.28
CA ASP A 564 -1.78 -26.64 -3.64
C ASP A 564 -2.41 -25.25 -3.83
N ARG A 565 -2.38 -24.40 -2.79
CA ARG A 565 -2.95 -23.06 -2.77
C ARG A 565 -1.89 -22.05 -2.37
N ILE A 566 -1.88 -20.88 -3.00
CA ILE A 566 -1.00 -19.77 -2.66
C ILE A 566 -1.86 -18.52 -2.49
N VAL A 567 -1.70 -17.80 -1.38
CA VAL A 567 -2.37 -16.50 -1.17
C VAL A 567 -1.38 -15.39 -1.48
N ALA A 568 -1.55 -14.77 -2.64
CA ALA A 568 -0.78 -13.60 -3.06
C ALA A 568 -1.53 -12.33 -2.65
N GLY A 569 -1.22 -11.80 -1.47
CA GLY A 569 -1.78 -10.55 -0.97
C GLY A 569 -1.48 -9.33 -1.86
N PRO A 570 -2.08 -8.16 -1.55
CA PRO A 570 -1.77 -6.92 -2.25
C PRO A 570 -0.28 -6.58 -2.12
N ALA A 571 0.28 -5.99 -3.16
CA ALA A 571 1.67 -5.52 -3.18
C ALA A 571 1.72 -4.08 -3.70
N GLN A 572 2.73 -3.33 -3.29
CA GLN A 572 3.03 -2.02 -3.88
C GLN A 572 3.47 -2.20 -5.33
N PHE A 573 3.26 -1.16 -6.15
CA PHE A 573 3.80 -1.16 -7.49
C PHE A 573 5.34 -1.20 -7.48
N PRO A 574 5.95 -2.06 -8.30
CA PRO A 574 7.39 -2.06 -8.50
C PRO A 574 7.88 -0.74 -9.10
N ARG A 575 9.06 -0.30 -8.66
CA ARG A 575 9.79 0.81 -9.27
C ARG A 575 10.75 0.28 -10.34
N PRO A 576 10.97 1.02 -11.44
CA PRO A 576 11.99 0.65 -12.42
C PRO A 576 13.40 0.73 -11.80
N ARG A 577 14.33 -0.08 -12.29
CA ARG A 577 15.73 -0.14 -11.84
C ARG A 577 15.90 -0.34 -10.34
N ALA A 578 14.91 -0.99 -9.71
CA ALA A 578 14.94 -1.34 -8.30
C ALA A 578 14.72 -2.84 -8.18
N ASN A 579 15.43 -3.47 -7.24
CA ASN A 579 15.33 -4.90 -6.94
C ASN A 579 14.01 -5.22 -6.20
N ALA A 580 12.89 -4.96 -6.86
CA ALA A 580 11.57 -4.88 -6.26
C ALA A 580 11.12 -6.25 -5.76
N VAL A 581 10.80 -6.29 -4.48
CA VAL A 581 10.26 -7.45 -3.76
C VAL A 581 9.11 -8.12 -4.49
N ALA A 582 8.14 -7.31 -4.95
CA ALA A 582 6.92 -7.84 -5.54
C ALA A 582 7.22 -8.71 -6.76
N PHE A 583 8.19 -8.32 -7.59
CA PHE A 583 8.65 -9.13 -8.73
C PHE A 583 9.36 -10.40 -8.29
N ARG A 584 10.30 -10.32 -7.33
CA ARG A 584 10.97 -11.51 -6.79
C ARG A 584 9.98 -12.53 -6.21
N GLN A 585 8.98 -12.04 -5.47
CA GLN A 585 7.95 -12.88 -4.90
C GLN A 585 7.05 -13.51 -5.98
N ASN A 586 6.68 -12.75 -7.01
CA ASN A 586 5.91 -13.28 -8.14
C ASN A 586 6.68 -14.32 -8.93
N ASP A 587 7.99 -14.12 -9.12
CA ASP A 587 8.87 -15.10 -9.76
C ASP A 587 8.97 -16.39 -8.93
N ALA A 588 9.19 -16.28 -7.61
CA ALA A 588 9.19 -17.44 -6.72
C ALA A 588 7.86 -18.21 -6.73
N ILE A 589 6.72 -17.50 -6.73
CA ILE A 589 5.38 -18.10 -6.87
C ILE A 589 5.27 -18.84 -8.20
N ALA A 590 5.61 -18.18 -9.31
CA ALA A 590 5.53 -18.76 -10.65
C ALA A 590 6.35 -20.04 -10.77
N ARG A 591 7.59 -20.04 -10.28
CA ARG A 591 8.47 -21.21 -10.32
C ARG A 591 7.95 -22.35 -9.45
N ARG A 592 7.42 -22.06 -8.26
CA ARG A 592 6.78 -23.06 -7.39
C ARG A 592 5.57 -23.69 -8.09
N LEU A 593 4.75 -22.89 -8.76
CA LEU A 593 3.59 -23.39 -9.51
C LEU A 593 3.97 -24.31 -10.67
N LEU A 594 5.16 -24.16 -11.25
CA LEU A 594 5.67 -24.98 -12.36
C LEU A 594 6.49 -26.20 -11.89
N ALA A 595 7.01 -26.19 -10.65
CA ALA A 595 7.78 -27.29 -10.08
C ALA A 595 6.90 -28.54 -9.90
N ARG A 596 7.43 -29.74 -10.11
CA ARG A 596 6.68 -30.99 -9.89
C ARG A 596 6.77 -31.46 -8.46
#